data_AF-A0A357YK52-F1
#
_entry.id   AF-A0A357YK52-F1
#
_cell.length_a   1.000
_cell.length_b   1.000
_cell.length_c   1.000
_cell.angle_alpha   90.00
_cell.angle_beta   90.00
_cell.angle_gamma   90.00
#
_symmetry.space_group_name_H-M   'P 1'
#
loop_
_entity.id
_entity.type
_entity.pdbx_description
1 polymer ?
#
loop_
_entity_poly.entity_id
_entity_poly.type
_entity_poly.pdbx_seq_one_letter_code
_entity_poly.pdbx_strand_id
1 'polypeptide(L)'
;WMNITLGQKASILWAVNVGRLVQTAGLFLLGNYIGRKQLFITNEKNAVLWVKILIFSALSFAPLFTLKELIMDNSSIIQQSVGTVFDMWQKLAFTLILTSSFVLLYYHSRFRFSKAFNDLRFYGKMSLTNYLTQSIIGALIYFPFGLHFAPYCGYTISLLIGFLIFMLQLKLSKWWLTKHIQGPLENIWHKLTWIGKSNRL
;
A
#
# COMPACT_ATOMS: atom_id res chain seq x y z
N TRP A 1 28.06 2.95 9.58
CA TRP A 1 28.13 4.36 9.15
C TRP A 1 27.80 4.56 7.66
N MET A 2 28.44 3.83 6.73
CA MET A 2 28.19 3.94 5.28
C MET A 2 26.71 3.81 4.88
N ASN A 3 25.95 2.88 5.47
CA ASN A 3 24.50 2.76 5.19
C ASN A 3 23.65 3.91 5.75
N ILE A 4 24.05 4.49 6.88
CA ILE A 4 23.29 5.55 7.56
C ILE A 4 23.41 6.87 6.78
N THR A 5 24.59 7.16 6.22
CA THR A 5 24.83 8.43 5.53
C THR A 5 24.67 8.32 4.03
N LEU A 6 25.44 7.45 3.37
CA LEU A 6 25.42 7.30 1.91
C LEU A 6 24.17 6.54 1.44
N GLY A 7 23.80 5.47 2.15
CA GLY A 7 22.61 4.67 1.82
C GLY A 7 21.32 5.48 1.88
N GLN A 8 21.11 6.27 2.94
CA GLN A 8 19.93 7.13 3.05
C GLN A 8 19.89 8.22 1.98
N LYS A 9 21.01 8.90 1.72
CA LYS A 9 21.09 9.91 0.66
C LYS A 9 20.80 9.32 -0.72
N ALA A 10 21.38 8.16 -1.03
CA ALA A 10 21.13 7.46 -2.29
C ALA A 10 19.66 7.04 -2.42
N SER A 11 19.05 6.53 -1.35
CA SER A 11 17.63 6.16 -1.35
C SER A 11 16.71 7.36 -1.58
N ILE A 12 17.02 8.52 -0.99
CA ILE A 12 16.22 9.74 -1.18
C ILE A 12 16.39 10.26 -2.61
N LEU A 13 17.63 10.35 -3.11
CA LEU A 13 17.90 10.76 -4.48
C LEU A 13 17.22 9.85 -5.50
N TRP A 14 17.25 8.53 -5.27
CA TRP A 14 16.53 7.57 -6.10
C TRP A 14 15.01 7.77 -6.05
N ALA A 15 14.44 8.02 -4.87
CA ALA A 15 13.01 8.29 -4.73
C ALA A 15 12.58 9.58 -5.44
N VAL A 16 13.44 10.60 -5.47
CA VAL A 16 13.23 11.83 -6.23
C VAL A 16 13.32 11.55 -7.74
N ASN A 17 14.38 10.88 -8.18
CA ASN A 17 14.62 10.60 -9.60
C ASN A 17 13.50 9.75 -10.24
N VAL A 18 12.96 8.78 -9.51
CA VAL A 18 11.86 7.92 -9.99
C VAL A 18 10.49 8.59 -9.81
N GLY A 19 10.43 9.84 -9.33
CA GLY A 19 9.18 10.59 -9.15
C GLY A 19 8.27 10.06 -8.03
N ARG A 20 8.78 9.18 -7.16
CA ARG A 20 7.99 8.48 -6.14
C ARG A 20 7.32 9.44 -5.16
N LEU A 21 8.00 10.52 -4.77
CA LEU A 21 7.44 11.52 -3.85
C LEU A 21 6.21 12.22 -4.45
N VAL A 22 6.32 12.66 -5.70
CA VAL A 22 5.24 13.32 -6.43
C VAL A 22 4.07 12.36 -6.64
N GLN A 23 4.36 11.10 -7.02
CA GLN A 23 3.34 10.08 -7.20
C GLN A 23 2.57 9.79 -5.91
N THR A 24 3.28 9.69 -4.78
CA THR A 24 2.68 9.42 -3.47
C THR A 24 1.75 10.57 -3.07
N ALA A 25 2.18 11.83 -3.26
CA ALA A 25 1.34 12.99 -3.01
C ALA A 25 0.10 13.02 -3.93
N GLY A 26 0.27 12.72 -5.22
CA GLY A 26 -0.83 12.67 -6.18
C GLY A 26 -1.87 11.59 -5.84
N LEU A 27 -1.42 10.38 -5.50
CA LEU A 27 -2.27 9.28 -5.06
C LEU A 27 -3.01 9.60 -3.76
N PHE A 28 -2.34 10.26 -2.81
CA PHE A 28 -2.97 10.72 -1.57
C PHE A 28 -4.09 11.72 -1.83
N LEU A 29 -3.85 12.72 -2.68
CA LEU A 29 -4.85 13.72 -3.06
C LEU A 29 -6.02 13.08 -3.81
N LEU A 30 -5.74 12.15 -4.72
CA LEU A 30 -6.76 11.40 -5.46
C LEU A 30 -7.63 10.57 -4.49
N GLY A 31 -7.02 9.86 -3.53
CA GLY A 31 -7.75 9.13 -2.50
C GLY A 31 -8.64 10.03 -1.64
N ASN A 32 -8.11 11.19 -1.20
CA ASN A 32 -8.87 12.20 -0.46
C ASN A 32 -10.05 12.76 -1.29
N TYR A 33 -9.84 13.02 -2.58
CA TYR A 33 -10.89 13.46 -3.49
C TYR A 33 -12.01 12.42 -3.63
N ILE A 34 -11.66 11.16 -3.90
CA ILE A 34 -12.62 10.04 -3.98
C ILE A 34 -13.40 9.89 -2.68
N GLY A 35 -12.73 10.01 -1.53
CA GLY A 35 -13.34 9.97 -0.21
C GLY A 35 -14.32 11.11 0.04
N ARG A 36 -13.96 12.35 -0.31
CA ARG A 36 -14.83 13.53 -0.19
C ARG A 36 -16.05 13.47 -1.09
N LYS A 37 -15.90 12.92 -2.30
CA LYS A 37 -17.01 12.65 -3.23
C LYS A 37 -17.83 11.42 -2.86
N GLN A 38 -17.46 10.72 -1.78
CA GLN A 38 -18.17 9.55 -1.26
C GLN A 38 -18.38 8.44 -2.31
N LEU A 39 -17.44 8.29 -3.24
CA LEU A 39 -17.57 7.34 -4.35
C LEU A 39 -17.50 5.87 -3.90
N PHE A 40 -17.10 5.62 -2.65
CA PHE A 40 -17.12 4.29 -2.01
C PHE A 40 -18.50 3.91 -1.43
N ILE A 41 -19.45 4.83 -1.41
CA ILE A 41 -20.82 4.51 -0.96
C ILE A 41 -21.53 3.72 -2.06
N THR A 42 -22.16 2.62 -1.67
CA THR A 42 -22.93 1.74 -2.56
C THR A 42 -24.11 2.50 -3.17
N ASN A 43 -23.98 2.81 -4.46
CA ASN A 43 -24.98 3.46 -5.29
C ASN A 43 -24.79 2.94 -6.73
N GLU A 44 -25.87 2.79 -7.48
CA GLU A 44 -25.83 2.32 -8.88
C GLU A 44 -24.89 3.17 -9.73
N LYS A 45 -24.95 4.51 -9.59
CA LYS A 45 -24.07 5.44 -10.33
C LYS A 45 -22.59 5.19 -10.02
N ASN A 46 -22.25 4.95 -8.74
CA ASN A 46 -20.89 4.68 -8.31
C ASN A 46 -20.42 3.30 -8.78
N ALA A 47 -21.28 2.29 -8.78
CA ALA A 47 -20.96 0.96 -9.28
C ALA A 47 -20.60 1.00 -10.76
N VAL A 48 -21.39 1.69 -11.59
CA VAL A 48 -21.07 1.90 -13.02
C VAL A 48 -19.74 2.62 -13.20
N LEU A 49 -19.46 3.64 -12.38
CA LEU A 49 -18.18 4.35 -12.40
C LEU A 49 -17.00 3.42 -12.08
N TRP A 50 -17.11 2.58 -11.05
CA TRP A 50 -16.05 1.64 -10.67
C TRP A 50 -15.83 0.55 -11.72
N VAL A 51 -16.89 0.07 -12.38
CA VAL A 51 -16.77 -0.85 -13.53
C VAL A 51 -16.05 -0.17 -14.70
N LYS A 52 -16.40 1.08 -15.03
CA LYS A 52 -15.70 1.85 -16.08
C LYS A 52 -14.22 2.04 -15.77
N ILE A 53 -13.89 2.37 -14.51
CA ILE A 53 -12.50 2.50 -14.05
C ILE A 53 -11.78 1.15 -14.18
N LEU A 54 -12.40 0.05 -13.75
CA LEU A 54 -11.82 -1.29 -13.86
C LEU A 54 -11.51 -1.65 -15.32
N ILE A 55 -12.48 -1.46 -16.21
CA ILE A 55 -12.33 -1.76 -17.64
C ILE A 55 -11.21 -0.89 -18.24
N PHE A 56 -11.26 0.43 -18.06
CA PHE A 56 -10.25 1.34 -18.63
C PHE A 56 -8.84 1.07 -18.09
N SER A 57 -8.72 0.81 -16.78
CA SER A 57 -7.42 0.48 -16.16
C SER A 57 -6.90 -0.89 -16.61
N ALA A 58 -7.76 -1.90 -16.78
CA ALA A 58 -7.38 -3.20 -17.31
C ALA A 58 -6.95 -3.13 -18.78
N LEU A 59 -7.69 -2.42 -19.63
CA LEU A 59 -7.33 -2.25 -21.04
C LEU A 59 -6.03 -1.44 -21.20
N SER A 60 -5.80 -0.42 -20.38
CA SER A 60 -4.55 0.36 -20.45
C SER A 60 -3.35 -0.37 -19.86
N PHE A 61 -3.54 -1.35 -18.97
CA PHE A 61 -2.43 -2.08 -18.35
C PHE A 61 -1.58 -2.86 -19.36
N ALA A 62 -2.22 -3.59 -20.28
CA ALA A 62 -1.52 -4.39 -21.29
C ALA A 62 -0.57 -3.57 -22.19
N PRO A 63 -1.00 -2.47 -22.86
CA PRO A 63 -0.11 -1.66 -23.66
C PRO A 63 0.94 -0.92 -22.82
N LEU A 64 0.61 -0.50 -21.59
CA LEU A 64 1.59 0.13 -20.69
C LEU A 64 2.71 -0.85 -20.31
N PHE A 65 2.36 -2.12 -20.08
CA PHE A 65 3.33 -3.17 -19.75
C PHE A 65 4.25 -3.47 -20.93
N THR A 66 3.70 -3.68 -22.13
CA THR A 66 4.50 -3.99 -23.32
C THR A 66 5.40 -2.81 -23.73
N LEU A 67 4.88 -1.58 -23.72
CA LEU A 67 5.68 -0.38 -24.00
C LEU A 67 6.82 -0.21 -23.00
N LYS A 68 6.56 -0.47 -21.71
CA LYS A 68 7.60 -0.42 -20.68
C LYS A 68 8.71 -1.44 -20.97
N GLU A 69 8.37 -2.70 -21.26
CA GLU A 69 9.38 -3.74 -21.54
C GLU A 69 10.22 -3.37 -22.76
N LEU A 70 9.59 -2.95 -23.86
CA LEU A 70 10.31 -2.51 -25.08
C LEU A 70 11.26 -1.34 -24.80
N ILE A 71 10.87 -0.39 -23.94
CA ILE A 71 11.68 0.78 -23.61
C ILE A 71 12.79 0.43 -22.61
N MET A 72 12.59 -0.59 -21.77
CA MET A 72 13.60 -1.06 -20.83
C MET A 72 14.80 -1.74 -21.51
N ASP A 73 14.62 -2.27 -22.72
CA ASP A 73 15.69 -2.88 -23.53
C ASP A 73 16.52 -1.86 -24.35
N ASN A 74 16.19 -0.57 -24.26
CA ASN A 74 16.86 0.50 -24.99
C ASN A 74 17.98 1.19 -24.17
N SER A 75 18.49 2.33 -24.65
CA SER A 75 19.58 3.07 -24.01
C SER A 75 19.22 3.58 -22.59
N SER A 76 20.25 3.70 -21.75
CA SER A 76 20.12 4.04 -20.31
C SER A 76 19.40 5.36 -20.03
N ILE A 77 19.53 6.35 -20.93
CA ILE A 77 18.88 7.66 -20.80
C ILE A 77 17.36 7.55 -21.02
N ILE A 78 16.94 6.75 -21.99
CA ILE A 78 15.52 6.54 -22.32
C ILE A 78 14.86 5.73 -21.19
N GLN A 79 15.56 4.72 -20.66
CA GLN A 79 15.11 3.93 -19.52
C GLN A 79 14.81 4.79 -18.28
N GLN A 80 15.75 5.69 -17.92
CA GLN A 80 15.61 6.54 -16.73
C GLN A 80 14.50 7.59 -16.85
N SER A 81 14.17 8.04 -18.07
CA SER A 81 13.16 9.07 -18.30
C SER A 81 11.81 8.45 -18.68
N VAL A 82 11.72 7.93 -19.91
CA VAL A 82 10.48 7.43 -20.50
C VAL A 82 10.06 6.12 -19.84
N GLY A 83 11.02 5.23 -19.57
CA GLY A 83 10.77 3.97 -18.86
C GLY A 83 10.18 4.18 -17.47
N THR A 84 10.71 5.14 -16.71
CA THR A 84 10.17 5.56 -15.41
C THR A 84 8.72 6.04 -15.51
N VAL A 85 8.40 6.88 -16.51
CA VAL A 85 7.04 7.38 -16.71
C VAL A 85 6.07 6.22 -16.98
N PHE A 86 6.40 5.32 -17.91
CA PHE A 86 5.55 4.15 -18.19
C PHE A 86 5.41 3.23 -16.98
N ASP A 87 6.48 3.01 -16.21
CA ASP A 87 6.42 2.24 -14.97
C ASP A 87 5.46 2.86 -13.94
N MET A 88 5.45 4.20 -13.80
CA MET A 88 4.52 4.90 -12.92
C MET A 88 3.07 4.76 -13.38
N TRP A 89 2.79 4.92 -14.67
CA TRP A 89 1.45 4.77 -15.25
C TRP A 89 0.96 3.32 -15.15
N GLN A 90 1.83 2.34 -15.39
CA GLN A 90 1.51 0.92 -15.24
C GLN A 90 1.13 0.61 -13.79
N LYS A 91 1.91 1.09 -12.80
CA LYS A 91 1.62 0.93 -11.38
C LYS A 91 0.31 1.61 -10.96
N LEU A 92 0.02 2.78 -11.53
CA LEU A 92 -1.24 3.47 -11.32
C LEU A 92 -2.43 2.65 -11.85
N ALA A 93 -2.33 2.16 -13.09
CA ALA A 93 -3.35 1.31 -13.70
C ALA A 93 -3.60 0.07 -12.85
N PHE A 94 -2.55 -0.63 -12.42
CA PHE A 94 -2.68 -1.80 -11.55
C PHE A 94 -3.32 -1.48 -10.21
N THR A 95 -2.97 -0.34 -9.60
CA THR A 95 -3.60 0.13 -8.34
C THR A 95 -5.10 0.37 -8.53
N LEU A 96 -5.51 0.97 -9.66
CA LEU A 96 -6.91 1.18 -9.99
C LEU A 96 -7.66 -0.13 -10.25
N ILE A 97 -7.04 -1.12 -10.90
CA ILE A 97 -7.60 -2.47 -11.08
C ILE A 97 -7.88 -3.09 -9.71
N LEU A 98 -6.89 -3.12 -8.82
CA LEU A 98 -7.04 -3.70 -7.49
C LEU A 98 -8.10 -2.97 -6.65
N THR A 99 -8.07 -1.64 -6.65
CA THR A 99 -9.00 -0.82 -5.87
C THR A 99 -10.43 -0.97 -6.38
N SER A 100 -10.65 -0.88 -7.69
CA SER A 100 -11.98 -1.02 -8.30
C SER A 100 -12.55 -2.43 -8.11
N SER A 101 -11.72 -3.46 -8.30
CA SER A 101 -12.10 -4.85 -8.03
C SER A 101 -12.50 -5.05 -6.57
N PHE A 102 -11.72 -4.51 -5.64
CA PHE A 102 -12.01 -4.59 -4.21
C PHE A 102 -13.33 -3.89 -3.86
N VAL A 103 -13.58 -2.69 -4.39
CA VAL A 103 -14.82 -1.94 -4.15
C VAL A 103 -16.04 -2.67 -4.71
N LEU A 104 -15.96 -3.17 -5.95
CA LEU A 104 -17.05 -3.93 -6.57
C LEU A 104 -17.33 -5.24 -5.83
N LEU A 105 -16.28 -5.95 -5.40
CA LEU A 105 -16.43 -7.15 -4.57
C LEU A 105 -17.10 -6.80 -3.23
N TYR A 106 -16.74 -5.68 -2.62
CA TYR A 106 -17.34 -5.22 -1.37
C TYR A 106 -18.80 -4.78 -1.51
N TYR A 107 -19.24 -4.33 -2.70
CA TYR A 107 -20.64 -4.00 -2.97
C TYR A 107 -21.54 -5.25 -3.00
N HIS A 108 -20.98 -6.42 -3.28
CA HIS A 108 -21.76 -7.64 -3.28
C HIS A 108 -22.12 -8.04 -1.83
N SER A 109 -23.44 -8.10 -1.55
CA SER A 109 -24.00 -8.29 -0.20
C SER A 109 -23.37 -9.45 0.60
N ARG A 110 -23.08 -10.57 -0.06
CA ARG A 110 -22.42 -11.74 0.54
C ARG A 110 -21.06 -11.41 1.16
N PHE A 111 -20.26 -10.58 0.49
CA PHE A 111 -18.92 -10.23 0.95
C PHE A 111 -18.95 -9.11 1.98
N ARG A 112 -19.85 -8.14 1.82
CA ARG A 112 -20.06 -7.04 2.77
C ARG A 112 -20.31 -7.52 4.21
N PHE A 113 -21.12 -8.57 4.36
CA PHE A 113 -21.47 -9.12 5.69
C PHE A 113 -20.56 -10.25 6.15
N SER A 114 -19.56 -10.63 5.35
CA SER A 114 -18.65 -11.68 5.74
C SER A 114 -17.76 -11.22 6.92
N LYS A 115 -17.56 -12.11 7.89
CA LYS A 115 -16.74 -11.84 9.08
C LYS A 115 -15.31 -11.45 8.73
N ALA A 116 -14.74 -12.05 7.68
CA ALA A 116 -13.38 -11.77 7.21
C ALA A 116 -13.22 -10.31 6.72
N PHE A 117 -14.16 -9.80 5.92
CA PHE A 117 -14.11 -8.43 5.42
C PHE A 117 -14.39 -7.38 6.50
N ASN A 118 -15.26 -7.71 7.46
CA ASN A 118 -15.43 -6.85 8.64
C ASN A 118 -14.17 -6.80 9.51
N ASP A 119 -13.46 -7.91 9.65
CA ASP A 119 -12.25 -7.97 10.46
C ASP A 119 -11.07 -7.18 9.85
N LEU A 120 -11.01 -7.06 8.52
CA LEU A 120 -10.06 -6.19 7.80
C LEU A 120 -10.13 -4.72 8.24
N ARG A 121 -11.29 -4.24 8.72
CA ARG A 121 -11.44 -2.88 9.27
C ARG A 121 -10.54 -2.65 10.49
N PHE A 122 -10.38 -3.65 11.35
CA PHE A 122 -9.51 -3.54 12.53
C PHE A 122 -8.04 -3.41 12.12
N TYR A 123 -7.62 -4.18 11.11
CA TYR A 123 -6.27 -4.08 10.56
C TYR A 123 -5.98 -2.70 9.96
N GLY A 124 -6.94 -2.15 9.20
CA GLY A 124 -6.81 -0.81 8.60
C GLY A 124 -6.75 0.32 9.63
N LYS A 125 -7.44 0.20 10.76
CA LYS A 125 -7.36 1.17 11.87
C LYS A 125 -6.01 1.20 12.59
N MET A 126 -5.20 0.15 12.44
CA MET A 126 -3.88 0.01 13.04
C MET A 126 -2.80 -0.08 11.97
N SER A 127 -2.97 0.60 10.84
CA SER A 127 -2.10 0.47 9.67
C SER A 127 -0.64 0.83 9.95
N LEU A 128 -0.36 1.85 10.76
CA LEU A 128 0.99 2.25 11.12
C LEU A 128 1.63 1.22 12.06
N THR A 129 0.88 0.76 13.05
CA THR A 129 1.35 -0.29 13.97
C THR A 129 1.62 -1.59 13.23
N ASN A 130 0.70 -2.00 12.36
CA ASN A 130 0.83 -3.24 11.59
C ASN A 130 1.99 -3.16 10.60
N TYR A 131 2.17 -2.02 9.92
CA TYR A 131 3.30 -1.82 9.01
C TYR A 131 4.65 -1.91 9.74
N LEU A 132 4.79 -1.25 10.89
CA LEU A 132 6.07 -1.27 11.62
C LEU A 132 6.35 -2.64 12.22
N THR A 133 5.35 -3.27 12.85
CA THR A 133 5.50 -4.62 13.42
C THR A 133 5.78 -5.65 12.33
N GLN A 134 5.11 -5.58 11.17
CA GLN A 134 5.38 -6.46 10.03
C GLN A 134 6.81 -6.27 9.52
N SER A 135 7.30 -5.03 9.46
CA SER A 135 8.67 -4.72 9.05
C SER A 135 9.71 -5.26 10.03
N ILE A 136 9.48 -5.12 11.34
CA ILE A 136 10.34 -5.69 12.39
C ILE A 136 10.35 -7.22 12.31
N ILE A 137 9.18 -7.85 12.24
CA ILE A 137 9.06 -9.31 12.12
C ILE A 137 9.74 -9.82 10.84
N GLY A 138 9.49 -9.16 9.70
CA GLY A 138 10.14 -9.50 8.44
C GLY A 138 11.66 -9.35 8.50
N ALA A 139 12.14 -8.29 9.14
CA ALA A 139 13.57 -8.10 9.34
C ALA A 139 14.18 -9.22 10.20
N LEU A 140 13.53 -9.59 11.31
CA LEU A 140 13.97 -10.70 12.16
C LEU A 140 13.92 -12.06 11.45
N ILE A 141 12.99 -12.28 10.52
CA ILE A 141 12.92 -13.56 9.78
C ILE A 141 13.97 -13.62 8.68
N TYR A 142 14.05 -12.58 7.84
CA TYR A 142 14.81 -12.65 6.59
C TYR A 142 16.26 -12.17 6.71
N PHE A 143 16.57 -11.23 7.60
CA PHE A 143 17.91 -10.64 7.62
C PHE A 143 18.95 -11.51 8.35
N PRO A 144 20.24 -11.36 8.02
CA PRO A 144 21.33 -12.11 8.64
C PRO A 144 21.47 -11.97 10.15
N PHE A 145 20.99 -10.87 10.74
CA PHE A 145 21.05 -10.68 12.18
C PHE A 145 19.91 -11.39 12.94
N GLY A 146 18.91 -11.91 12.23
CA GLY A 146 17.78 -12.64 12.80
C GLY A 146 17.90 -14.13 12.53
N LEU A 147 16.87 -14.71 11.93
CA LEU A 147 16.82 -16.12 11.56
C LEU A 147 17.47 -16.42 10.20
N HIS A 148 17.83 -15.38 9.43
CA HIS A 148 18.50 -15.49 8.13
C HIS A 148 17.80 -16.45 7.14
N PHE A 149 16.47 -16.42 7.07
CA PHE A 149 15.71 -17.27 6.15
C PHE A 149 15.72 -16.78 4.69
N ALA A 150 16.21 -15.56 4.40
CA ALA A 150 16.23 -15.01 3.05
C ALA A 150 16.85 -15.93 1.98
N PRO A 151 18.00 -16.61 2.22
CA PRO A 151 18.59 -17.50 1.22
C PRO A 151 17.80 -18.79 0.98
N TYR A 152 16.97 -19.20 1.95
CA TYR A 152 16.26 -20.49 1.95
C TYR A 152 14.78 -20.36 1.59
N CYS A 153 14.25 -19.13 1.59
CA CYS A 153 12.85 -18.85 1.27
C CYS A 153 12.67 -18.45 -0.20
N GLY A 154 12.11 -19.37 -1.00
CA GLY A 154 11.56 -19.01 -2.31
C GLY A 154 10.31 -18.12 -2.21
N TYR A 155 9.81 -17.65 -3.36
CA TYR A 155 8.62 -16.78 -3.43
C TYR A 155 7.39 -17.37 -2.72
N THR A 156 7.13 -18.67 -2.90
CA THR A 156 5.98 -19.37 -2.30
C THR A 156 6.05 -19.43 -0.78
N ILE A 157 7.22 -19.78 -0.23
CA ILE A 157 7.43 -19.86 1.22
C ILE A 157 7.32 -18.47 1.83
N SER A 158 7.90 -17.46 1.19
CA SER A 158 7.81 -16.07 1.63
C SER A 158 6.36 -15.56 1.67
N LEU A 159 5.56 -15.94 0.67
CA LEU A 159 4.13 -15.61 0.63
C LEU A 159 3.37 -16.29 1.76
N LEU A 160 3.64 -17.57 2.03
CA LEU A 160 2.99 -18.31 3.11
C LEU A 160 3.33 -17.71 4.48
N ILE A 161 4.61 -17.40 4.73
CA ILE A 161 5.05 -16.71 5.95
C ILE A 161 4.34 -15.36 6.09
N GLY A 162 4.30 -14.56 5.02
CA GLY A 162 3.62 -13.27 5.02
C GLY A 162 2.13 -13.39 5.33
N PHE A 163 1.45 -14.39 4.74
CA PHE A 163 0.04 -14.66 5.00
C PHE A 163 -0.21 -15.06 6.46
N LEU A 164 0.64 -15.92 7.04
CA LEU A 164 0.53 -16.31 8.45
C LEU A 164 0.71 -15.11 9.40
N ILE A 165 1.72 -14.27 9.14
CA ILE A 165 1.97 -13.05 9.92
C ILE A 165 0.76 -12.11 9.81
N PHE A 166 0.24 -11.91 8.60
CA PHE A 166 -0.93 -11.08 8.37
C PHE A 166 -2.17 -11.58 9.13
N MET A 167 -2.43 -12.89 9.13
CA MET A 167 -3.53 -13.50 9.89
C MET A 167 -3.37 -13.32 11.40
N LEU A 168 -2.13 -13.42 11.90
CA LEU A 168 -1.82 -13.15 13.31
C LEU A 168 -2.06 -11.66 13.64
N GLN A 169 -1.56 -10.76 12.81
CA GLN A 169 -1.74 -9.31 12.98
C GLN A 169 -3.21 -8.90 12.91
N LEU A 170 -4.03 -9.52 12.06
CA LEU A 170 -5.48 -9.32 12.03
C LEU A 170 -6.12 -9.65 13.37
N LYS A 171 -5.80 -10.82 13.95
CA LYS A 171 -6.32 -11.25 15.26
C LYS A 171 -5.84 -10.31 16.38
N LEU A 172 -4.57 -9.95 16.38
CA LEU A 172 -3.99 -9.02 17.35
C LEU A 172 -4.61 -7.63 17.24
N SER A 173 -4.80 -7.10 16.03
CA SER A 173 -5.45 -5.81 15.79
C SER A 173 -6.87 -5.80 16.32
N LYS A 174 -7.63 -6.89 16.07
CA LYS A 174 -8.99 -7.04 16.58
C LYS A 174 -9.01 -7.09 18.11
N TRP A 175 -8.18 -7.95 18.72
CA TRP A 175 -8.07 -8.05 20.17
C TRP A 175 -7.68 -6.71 20.81
N TRP A 176 -6.69 -6.01 20.24
CA TRP A 176 -6.25 -4.71 20.74
C TRP A 176 -7.39 -3.68 20.69
N LEU A 177 -8.10 -3.60 19.56
CA LEU A 177 -9.19 -2.63 19.38
C LEU A 177 -10.45 -2.95 20.18
N THR A 178 -10.56 -4.14 20.78
CA THR A 178 -11.60 -4.39 21.80
C THR A 178 -11.29 -3.74 23.14
N LYS A 179 -10.02 -3.43 23.42
CA LYS A 179 -9.56 -2.83 24.69
C LYS A 179 -9.13 -1.36 24.55
N HIS A 180 -8.69 -0.95 23.37
CA HIS A 180 -8.15 0.37 23.09
C HIS A 180 -8.80 0.99 21.84
N ILE A 181 -9.00 2.30 21.83
CA ILE A 181 -9.70 3.00 20.74
C ILE A 181 -8.83 3.08 19.46
N GLN A 182 -7.51 3.13 19.63
CA GLN A 182 -6.52 3.30 18.56
C GLN A 182 -5.33 2.36 18.78
N GLY A 183 -4.56 2.12 17.71
CA GLY A 183 -3.32 1.37 17.81
C GLY A 183 -2.25 2.10 18.63
N PRO A 184 -1.26 1.37 19.17
CA PRO A 184 -0.24 1.93 20.06
C PRO A 184 0.61 2.99 19.37
N LEU A 185 1.06 2.74 18.13
CA LEU A 185 1.91 3.68 17.40
C LEU A 185 1.09 4.84 16.81
N GLU A 186 -0.16 4.60 16.45
CA GLU A 186 -1.11 5.65 16.06
C GLU A 186 -1.34 6.63 17.21
N ASN A 187 -1.51 6.13 18.45
CA ASN A 187 -1.64 6.96 19.65
C ASN A 187 -0.38 7.81 19.90
N ILE A 188 0.81 7.21 19.77
CA ILE A 188 2.08 7.93 19.92
C ILE A 188 2.20 8.99 18.83
N TRP A 189 1.94 8.63 17.57
CA TRP A 189 2.00 9.55 16.44
C TRP A 189 1.03 10.72 16.60
N HIS A 190 -0.20 10.44 17.04
CA HIS A 190 -1.19 11.48 17.32
C HIS A 190 -0.67 12.43 18.41
N LYS A 191 -0.18 11.90 19.54
CA LYS A 191 0.41 12.72 20.60
C LYS A 191 1.55 13.59 20.06
N LEU A 192 2.52 13.01 19.36
CA LEU A 192 3.67 13.72 18.77
C LEU A 192 3.24 14.84 17.81
N THR A 193 2.21 14.61 16.98
CA THR A 193 1.71 15.60 16.02
C THR A 193 1.16 16.85 16.70
N TRP A 194 0.62 16.71 17.90
CA TRP A 194 0.01 17.81 18.66
C TRP A 194 0.89 18.33 19.80
N ILE A 195 2.12 17.79 20.00
CA ILE A 195 3.09 18.36 20.93
C ILE A 195 3.39 19.79 20.46
N GLY A 196 2.98 20.78 21.26
CA GLY A 196 3.16 22.21 20.98
C GLY A 196 1.88 22.95 20.54
N LYS A 197 0.82 22.25 20.15
CA LYS A 197 -0.53 22.86 20.07
C LYS A 197 -1.17 22.74 21.45
N SER A 198 -0.91 23.75 22.29
CA SER A 198 -1.62 23.94 23.55
C SER A 198 -3.12 23.75 23.35
N ASN A 199 -3.75 22.94 24.21
CA ASN A 199 -5.19 22.78 24.31
C ASN A 199 -5.86 24.16 24.30
N ARG A 200 -6.48 24.52 23.18
CA ARG A 200 -7.64 25.42 23.17
C ARG A 200 -8.83 24.55 22.78
N LEU A 201 -9.36 23.88 23.80
CA LEU A 201 -10.80 23.65 23.90
C LEU A 201 -11.47 25.00 24.19
#